data_AF-A0A6P4IRB5-F1
#
_entry.id   AF-A0A6P4IRB5-F1
#
_cell.length_a   1.000
_cell.length_b   1.000
_cell.length_c   1.000
_cell.angle_alpha   90.00
_cell.angle_beta   90.00
_cell.angle_gamma   90.00
#
_symmetry.space_group_name_H-M   'P 1'
#
loop_
_entity.id
_entity.type
_entity.pdbx_description
1 polymer ?
#
loop_
_entity_poly.entity_id
_entity_poly.type
_entity_poly.pdbx_seq_one_letter_code
_entity_poly.pdbx_strand_id
1 'polypeptide(L)'
;MTMLVHTHTHGYWRNMIQTSLGDRKLPNSITPLDSAIAMGRKIVRQKGYDPYHLPDMNRTMGVFSVQLAHTWINGVSSFYRVGNITAGMANKTVSVLLQLGTQQITGAGQWEVGLGMMTRVGHVQFTVQHIRATIGISQSMDTRKRAQVTDLQFDMGNIQVRCDGAGTLDYIMEFLVNVIPNLLRYQIMDAIENPIKQRVQEKFNAIDVEQVIKLMAEKYEKEGSDFTFDPKLLGI
;
A
#
# COMPACT_ATOMS: atom_id res chain seq x y z
N MET A 1 17.75 -2.75 19.59
CA MET A 1 18.21 -3.84 18.72
C MET A 1 17.46 -3.71 17.41
N THR A 2 18.06 -2.98 16.48
CA THR A 2 17.45 -2.51 15.24
C THR A 2 17.66 -3.55 14.17
N MET A 3 16.59 -4.18 13.67
CA MET A 3 16.70 -5.09 12.53
C MET A 3 16.84 -4.27 11.25
N LEU A 4 18.09 -4.07 10.83
CA LEU A 4 18.46 -3.67 9.48
C LEU A 4 18.13 -4.83 8.54
N VAL A 5 16.98 -4.77 7.85
CA VAL A 5 16.72 -5.66 6.71
C VAL A 5 17.45 -5.07 5.52
N HIS A 6 18.66 -5.58 5.30
CA HIS A 6 19.53 -5.24 4.19
C HIS A 6 18.82 -5.45 2.84
N THR A 7 18.68 -4.36 2.09
CA THR A 7 18.17 -4.26 0.72
C THR A 7 19.16 -4.87 -0.30
N HIS A 8 19.15 -6.20 -0.47
CA HIS A 8 19.90 -6.87 -1.55
C HIS A 8 19.07 -7.85 -2.43
N THR A 9 17.78 -8.04 -2.15
CA THR A 9 16.92 -9.02 -2.84
C THR A 9 16.18 -8.48 -4.08
N HIS A 10 16.18 -7.15 -4.28
CA HIS A 10 15.39 -6.46 -5.31
C HIS A 10 15.77 -6.81 -6.75
N GLY A 11 17.08 -6.87 -7.04
CA GLY A 11 17.57 -7.22 -8.37
C GLY A 11 17.47 -8.72 -8.66
N TYR A 12 17.63 -9.55 -7.61
CA TYR A 12 17.71 -10.99 -7.76
C TYR A 12 16.38 -11.61 -8.24
N TRP A 13 15.26 -11.23 -7.63
CA TRP A 13 13.94 -11.74 -8.02
C TRP A 13 13.48 -11.20 -9.37
N ARG A 14 13.67 -9.91 -9.65
CA ARG A 14 13.34 -9.32 -10.95
C ARG A 14 14.14 -9.99 -12.07
N ASN A 15 15.46 -10.17 -11.88
CA ASN A 15 16.31 -10.84 -12.84
C ASN A 15 15.99 -12.33 -12.97
N MET A 16 15.63 -13.03 -11.90
CA MET A 16 15.22 -14.45 -11.97
C MET A 16 13.91 -14.62 -12.75
N ILE A 17 12.93 -13.74 -12.51
CA ILE A 17 11.65 -13.74 -13.22
C ILE A 17 11.88 -13.36 -14.70
N GLN A 18 12.68 -12.32 -15.00
CA GLN A 18 13.02 -11.95 -16.38
C GLN A 18 13.84 -13.01 -17.12
N THR A 19 14.76 -13.70 -16.43
CA THR A 19 15.60 -14.74 -17.04
C THR A 19 14.81 -16.04 -17.29
N SER A 20 13.83 -16.38 -16.43
CA SER A 20 13.00 -17.58 -16.60
C SER A 20 11.81 -17.39 -17.56
N LEU A 21 11.37 -16.14 -17.77
CA LEU A 21 10.31 -15.77 -18.68
C LEU A 21 10.89 -15.09 -19.91
N GLY A 22 11.18 -15.84 -20.97
CA GLY A 22 11.24 -15.24 -22.30
C GLY A 22 9.92 -14.48 -22.57
N ASP A 23 10.01 -13.15 -22.74
CA ASP A 23 9.06 -12.12 -23.23
C ASP A 23 7.52 -12.32 -23.11
N ARG A 24 7.02 -13.21 -22.26
CA ARG A 24 5.58 -13.46 -22.07
C ARG A 24 4.96 -12.40 -21.15
N LYS A 25 4.82 -11.18 -21.68
CA LYS A 25 4.03 -10.10 -21.08
C LYS A 25 2.55 -10.38 -21.38
N LEU A 26 1.70 -10.47 -20.35
CA LEU A 26 0.26 -10.58 -20.57
C LEU A 26 -0.23 -9.31 -21.30
N PRO A 27 -0.96 -9.44 -22.42
CA PRO A 27 -1.36 -8.31 -23.25
C PRO A 27 -2.33 -7.35 -22.54
N ASN A 28 -2.30 -6.09 -23.00
CA ASN A 28 -2.94 -4.89 -22.43
C ASN A 28 -4.49 -4.82 -22.57
N SER A 29 -5.20 -5.95 -22.60
CA SER A 29 -6.66 -5.96 -22.48
C SER A 29 -7.05 -5.77 -21.01
N ILE A 30 -8.04 -4.93 -20.70
CA ILE A 30 -8.55 -4.65 -19.33
C ILE A 30 -8.59 -5.96 -18.54
N THR A 31 -7.59 -6.14 -17.68
CA THR A 31 -7.39 -7.39 -16.97
C THR A 31 -8.47 -7.51 -15.89
N PRO A 32 -8.89 -8.72 -15.48
CA PRO A 32 -9.77 -8.90 -14.31
C PRO A 32 -9.29 -8.14 -13.07
N LEU A 33 -7.97 -7.92 -12.96
CA LEU A 33 -7.36 -7.08 -11.94
C LEU A 33 -7.77 -5.59 -12.03
N ASP A 34 -7.86 -5.01 -13.21
CA ASP A 34 -8.23 -3.59 -13.37
C ASP A 34 -9.69 -3.36 -12.93
N SER A 35 -10.57 -4.34 -13.18
CA SER A 35 -11.94 -4.36 -12.65
C SER A 35 -11.95 -4.52 -11.12
N ALA A 36 -11.13 -5.42 -10.57
CA ALA A 36 -10.96 -5.57 -9.13
C ALA A 36 -10.44 -4.29 -8.45
N ILE A 37 -9.50 -3.58 -9.11
CA ILE A 37 -9.01 -2.27 -8.67
C ILE A 37 -10.17 -1.26 -8.65
N ALA A 38 -10.95 -1.16 -9.73
CA ALA A 38 -12.09 -0.26 -9.80
C ALA A 38 -13.16 -0.55 -8.72
N MET A 39 -13.46 -1.82 -8.47
CA MET A 39 -14.34 -2.23 -7.36
C MET A 39 -13.76 -1.86 -6.00
N GLY A 40 -12.46 -2.09 -5.79
CA GLY A 40 -11.76 -1.67 -4.59
C GLY A 40 -11.89 -0.17 -4.32
N ARG A 41 -11.73 0.67 -5.35
CA ARG A 41 -11.90 2.14 -5.21
C ARG A 41 -13.28 2.50 -4.73
N LYS A 42 -14.31 1.85 -5.29
CA LYS A 42 -15.71 2.05 -4.90
C LYS A 42 -15.93 1.68 -3.43
N ILE A 43 -15.38 0.55 -2.99
CA ILE A 43 -15.49 0.09 -1.60
C ILE A 43 -14.80 1.07 -0.63
N VAL A 44 -13.60 1.54 -0.96
CA VAL A 44 -12.84 2.50 -0.13
C VAL A 44 -13.66 3.78 0.08
N ARG A 45 -14.27 4.32 -0.98
CA ARG A 45 -15.14 5.49 -0.89
C ARG A 45 -16.40 5.23 -0.08
N GLN A 46 -17.07 4.10 -0.34
CA GLN A 46 -18.33 3.75 0.33
C GLN A 46 -18.15 3.51 1.84
N LYS A 47 -16.98 3.03 2.26
CA LYS A 47 -16.64 2.81 3.67
C LYS A 47 -16.15 4.07 4.39
N GLY A 48 -16.11 5.22 3.71
CA GLY A 48 -15.63 6.46 4.30
C GLY A 48 -14.13 6.44 4.59
N TYR A 49 -13.35 5.69 3.81
CA TYR A 49 -11.88 5.70 3.88
C TYR A 49 -11.25 6.71 2.90
N ASP A 50 -12.05 7.64 2.38
CA ASP A 50 -11.60 8.76 1.56
C ASP A 50 -12.63 9.91 1.69
N PRO A 51 -12.42 10.90 2.60
CA PRO A 51 -11.24 11.10 3.45
C PRO A 51 -10.97 9.97 4.43
N TYR A 52 -9.70 9.64 4.64
CA TYR A 52 -9.24 8.76 5.73
C TYR A 52 -8.72 9.60 6.90
N HIS A 53 -9.20 9.33 8.10
CA HIS A 53 -8.70 9.97 9.32
C HIS A 53 -7.52 9.18 9.88
N LEU A 54 -6.38 9.86 10.02
CA LEU A 54 -5.18 9.31 10.59
C LEU A 54 -5.25 9.38 12.13
N PRO A 55 -4.70 8.39 12.85
CA PRO A 55 -4.66 8.41 14.30
C PRO A 55 -3.74 9.53 14.79
N ASP A 56 -4.12 10.22 15.86
CA ASP A 56 -3.30 11.28 16.46
C ASP A 56 -1.92 10.74 16.88
N MET A 57 -0.89 11.57 16.70
CA MET A 57 0.49 11.19 17.01
C MET A 57 1.17 12.24 17.88
N ASN A 58 1.87 11.79 18.92
CA ASN A 58 2.68 12.63 19.78
C ASN A 58 4.15 12.16 19.74
N ARG A 59 5.09 13.11 19.65
CA ARG A 59 6.53 12.88 19.71
C ARG A 59 7.23 13.97 20.51
N THR A 60 8.08 13.54 21.44
CA THR A 60 8.95 14.44 22.23
C THR A 60 10.39 14.36 21.72
N MET A 61 11.02 15.51 21.48
CA MET A 61 12.37 15.68 20.96
C MET A 61 13.11 16.72 21.80
N GLY A 62 13.88 16.25 22.80
CA GLY A 62 14.57 17.14 23.74
C GLY A 62 13.57 17.96 24.56
N VAL A 63 13.65 19.30 24.46
CA VAL A 63 12.75 20.24 25.14
C VAL A 63 11.44 20.52 24.38
N PHE A 64 11.32 20.02 23.14
CA PHE A 64 10.14 20.21 22.32
C PHE A 64 9.23 18.98 22.39
N SER A 65 7.92 19.19 22.55
CA SER A 65 6.89 18.18 22.29
C SER A 65 6.11 18.58 21.04
N VAL A 66 5.77 17.61 20.19
CA VAL A 66 4.99 17.83 18.97
C VAL A 66 3.83 16.86 18.93
N GLN A 67 2.63 17.38 18.75
CA GLN A 67 1.44 16.58 18.52
C GLN A 67 0.85 16.93 17.15
N LEU A 68 0.47 15.90 16.39
CA LEU A 68 -0.37 16.00 15.21
C LEU A 68 -1.72 15.39 15.54
N ALA A 69 -2.78 16.18 15.40
CA ALA A 69 -4.13 15.78 15.74
C ALA A 69 -5.13 16.11 14.63
N HIS A 70 -6.23 15.38 14.60
CA HIS A 70 -7.32 15.59 13.64
C HIS A 70 -6.84 15.56 12.17
N THR A 71 -5.80 14.77 11.89
CA THR A 71 -5.22 14.70 10.55
C THR A 71 -6.09 13.82 9.66
N TRP A 72 -6.40 14.30 8.46
CA TRP A 72 -7.12 13.54 7.44
C TRP A 72 -6.41 13.62 6.09
N ILE A 73 -6.60 12.59 5.26
CA ILE A 73 -6.06 12.50 3.91
C ILE A 73 -7.16 12.16 2.90
N ASN A 74 -7.09 12.79 1.73
CA ASN A 74 -7.95 12.58 0.57
C ASN A 74 -7.13 12.03 -0.59
N GLY A 75 -7.76 11.21 -1.42
CA GLY A 75 -7.15 10.62 -2.62
C GLY A 75 -6.65 9.20 -2.43
N VAL A 76 -6.92 8.58 -1.28
CA VAL A 76 -6.56 7.17 -1.00
C VAL A 76 -7.26 6.24 -2.00
N SER A 77 -8.47 6.57 -2.45
CA SER A 77 -9.23 5.79 -3.44
C SER A 77 -8.76 5.99 -4.90
N SER A 78 -7.70 6.75 -5.15
CA SER A 78 -7.19 7.03 -6.50
C SER A 78 -6.24 5.95 -7.04
N PHE A 79 -6.05 4.84 -6.32
CA PHE A 79 -5.04 3.84 -6.65
C PHE A 79 -5.24 3.19 -8.02
N TYR A 80 -4.20 3.07 -8.83
CA TYR A 80 -4.18 2.52 -10.18
C TYR A 80 -3.00 1.54 -10.36
N ARG A 81 -3.10 0.68 -11.37
CA ARG A 81 -2.00 -0.22 -11.74
C ARG A 81 -0.84 0.57 -12.35
N VAL A 82 0.36 0.35 -11.85
CA VAL A 82 1.60 0.92 -12.40
C VAL A 82 2.26 -0.13 -13.28
N GLY A 83 2.37 0.13 -14.57
CA GLY A 83 3.04 -0.77 -15.52
C GLY A 83 2.33 -2.11 -15.74
N ASN A 84 3.13 -3.13 -16.06
CA ASN A 84 2.66 -4.47 -16.41
C ASN A 84 2.68 -5.40 -15.18
N ILE A 85 1.70 -6.29 -15.12
CA ILE A 85 1.74 -7.43 -14.20
C ILE A 85 2.81 -8.39 -14.70
N THR A 86 3.73 -8.78 -13.81
CA THR A 86 4.76 -9.76 -14.16
C THR A 86 4.41 -11.07 -13.49
N ALA A 87 4.19 -12.13 -14.27
CA ALA A 87 3.85 -13.45 -13.76
C ALA A 87 4.87 -14.46 -14.28
N GLY A 88 5.51 -15.21 -13.38
CA GLY A 88 6.54 -16.19 -13.67
C GLY A 88 6.27 -17.55 -13.06
N MET A 89 6.87 -18.58 -13.62
CA MET A 89 6.86 -19.92 -13.05
C MET A 89 8.28 -20.44 -12.99
N ALA A 90 8.75 -20.75 -11.78
CA ALA A 90 10.05 -21.36 -11.57
C ALA A 90 9.93 -22.39 -10.43
N ASN A 91 10.63 -23.52 -10.53
CA ASN A 91 10.67 -24.54 -9.47
C ASN A 91 9.26 -24.96 -8.96
N LYS A 92 8.31 -25.20 -9.88
CA LYS A 92 6.91 -25.53 -9.55
C LYS A 92 6.24 -24.49 -8.64
N THR A 93 6.63 -23.22 -8.76
CA THR A 93 6.05 -22.10 -8.04
C THR A 93 5.71 -21.00 -9.02
N VAL A 94 4.44 -20.58 -9.02
CA VAL A 94 3.95 -19.43 -9.77
C VAL A 94 4.13 -18.19 -8.91
N SER A 95 4.76 -17.16 -9.45
CA SER A 95 4.97 -15.88 -8.79
C SER A 95 4.34 -14.76 -9.61
N VAL A 96 3.60 -13.89 -8.96
CA VAL A 96 2.97 -12.71 -9.56
C VAL A 96 3.47 -11.46 -8.84
N LEU A 97 3.94 -10.48 -9.60
CA LEU A 97 4.35 -9.18 -9.11
C LEU A 97 3.41 -8.12 -9.67
N LEU A 98 2.80 -7.36 -8.75
CA LEU A 98 1.89 -6.26 -9.03
C LEU A 98 2.45 -4.97 -8.45
N GLN A 99 2.40 -3.90 -9.24
CA GLN A 99 2.69 -2.54 -8.77
C GLN A 99 1.42 -1.70 -8.84
N LEU A 100 1.10 -1.07 -7.72
CA LEU A 100 0.00 -0.11 -7.59
C LEU A 100 0.57 1.26 -7.23
N GLY A 101 -0.10 2.32 -7.66
CA GLY A 101 0.25 3.70 -7.36
C GLY A 101 -1.01 4.50 -7.07
N THR A 102 -0.91 5.55 -6.28
CA THR A 102 -1.99 6.54 -6.08
C THR A 102 -1.68 7.80 -6.86
N GLN A 103 -2.71 8.55 -7.21
CA GLN A 103 -2.53 9.95 -7.60
C GLN A 103 -2.08 10.77 -6.38
N GLN A 104 -1.89 12.06 -6.58
CA GLN A 104 -1.58 12.98 -5.50
C GLN A 104 -2.59 12.86 -4.36
N ILE A 105 -2.07 12.71 -3.14
CA ILE A 105 -2.85 12.66 -1.90
C ILE A 105 -2.71 14.03 -1.23
N THR A 106 -3.82 14.60 -0.82
CA THR A 106 -3.85 15.88 -0.08
C THR A 106 -4.36 15.62 1.32
N GLY A 107 -3.83 16.31 2.31
CA GLY A 107 -4.33 16.20 3.66
C GLY A 107 -4.21 17.50 4.43
N ALA A 108 -4.92 17.55 5.55
CA ALA A 108 -4.81 18.64 6.49
C ALA A 108 -4.97 18.10 7.92
N GLY A 109 -4.52 18.90 8.88
CA GLY A 109 -4.62 18.56 10.30
C GLY A 109 -4.23 19.73 11.17
N GLN A 110 -4.17 19.45 12.46
CA GLN A 110 -3.73 20.37 13.48
C GLN A 110 -2.38 19.92 14.03
N TRP A 111 -1.51 20.87 14.31
CA TRP A 111 -0.27 20.60 15.00
C TRP A 111 -0.23 21.41 16.29
N GLU A 112 0.40 20.85 17.31
CA GLU A 112 0.71 21.50 18.57
C GLU A 112 2.19 21.31 18.88
N VAL A 113 2.88 22.37 19.28
CA VAL A 113 4.25 22.33 19.77
C VAL A 113 4.30 22.89 21.18
N GLY A 114 4.83 22.09 22.10
CA GLY A 114 5.20 22.53 23.44
C GLY A 114 6.69 22.83 23.53
N LEU A 115 7.04 23.95 24.16
CA LEU A 115 8.40 24.33 24.57
C LEU A 115 8.36 24.79 26.03
N GLY A 116 8.72 23.92 26.96
CA GLY A 116 8.63 24.20 28.39
C GLY A 116 7.20 24.53 28.83
N MET A 117 6.95 25.78 29.25
CA MET A 117 5.62 26.27 29.65
C MET A 117 4.82 26.92 28.51
N MET A 118 5.38 27.02 27.31
CA MET A 118 4.72 27.62 26.16
C MET A 118 4.16 26.55 25.24
N THR A 119 2.91 26.71 24.82
CA THR A 119 2.28 25.87 23.80
C THR A 119 1.87 26.72 22.60
N ARG A 120 2.14 26.22 21.40
CA ARG A 120 1.69 26.81 20.14
C ARG A 120 0.87 25.79 19.37
N VAL A 121 -0.23 26.26 18.80
CA VAL A 121 -1.13 25.44 18.00
C VAL A 121 -1.29 26.08 16.64
N GLY A 122 -1.42 25.24 15.62
CA GLY A 122 -1.60 25.70 14.25
C GLY A 122 -2.20 24.64 13.37
N HIS A 123 -2.25 24.96 12.08
CA HIS A 123 -2.79 24.08 11.06
C HIS A 123 -1.67 23.66 10.11
N VAL A 124 -1.78 22.45 9.61
CA VAL A 124 -0.92 21.92 8.57
C VAL A 124 -1.78 21.52 7.38
N GLN A 125 -1.33 21.90 6.19
CA GLN A 125 -1.81 21.38 4.92
C GLN A 125 -0.63 20.69 4.24
N PHE A 126 -0.87 19.51 3.67
CA PHE A 126 0.19 18.78 3.02
C PHE A 126 -0.28 18.07 1.76
N THR A 127 0.67 17.79 0.90
CA THR A 127 0.48 17.08 -0.36
C THR A 127 1.56 16.03 -0.49
N VAL A 128 1.15 14.78 -0.72
CA VAL A 128 2.03 13.66 -1.04
C VAL A 128 1.88 13.39 -2.54
N GLN A 129 3.00 13.44 -3.27
CA GLN A 129 2.98 13.30 -4.74
C GLN A 129 2.35 11.98 -5.21
N HIS A 130 2.75 10.88 -4.58
CA HIS A 130 2.23 9.54 -4.85
C HIS A 130 2.62 8.60 -3.72
N ILE A 131 1.85 7.53 -3.59
CA ILE A 131 2.21 6.34 -2.83
C ILE A 131 2.17 5.16 -3.78
N ARG A 132 3.26 4.39 -3.86
CA ARG A 132 3.41 3.18 -4.65
C ARG A 132 3.51 1.97 -3.73
N ALA A 133 2.86 0.89 -4.11
CA ALA A 133 2.93 -0.39 -3.44
C ALA A 133 3.36 -1.47 -4.44
N THR A 134 4.39 -2.23 -4.11
CA THR A 134 4.80 -3.42 -4.85
C THR A 134 4.38 -4.64 -4.03
N ILE A 135 3.59 -5.52 -4.66
CA ILE A 135 3.02 -6.71 -4.04
C ILE A 135 3.49 -7.92 -4.86
N GLY A 136 4.29 -8.77 -4.24
CA GLY A 136 4.73 -10.06 -4.77
C GLY A 136 3.98 -11.20 -4.09
N ILE A 137 3.35 -12.04 -4.87
CA ILE A 137 2.60 -13.21 -4.43
C ILE A 137 3.26 -14.44 -5.05
N SER A 138 3.49 -15.49 -4.27
CA SER A 138 3.95 -16.78 -4.78
C SER A 138 3.00 -17.89 -4.37
N GLN A 139 2.79 -18.86 -5.24
CA GLN A 139 1.96 -20.04 -5.02
C GLN A 139 2.67 -21.26 -5.57
N SER A 140 2.93 -22.24 -4.70
CA SER A 140 3.47 -23.51 -5.17
C SER A 140 2.40 -24.30 -5.93
N MET A 141 2.80 -25.07 -6.92
CA MET A 141 1.95 -26.04 -7.61
C MET A 141 1.69 -27.29 -6.75
N ASP A 142 2.39 -27.45 -5.62
CA ASP A 142 2.00 -28.40 -4.58
C ASP A 142 0.79 -27.82 -3.84
N THR A 143 -0.40 -28.42 -4.04
CA THR A 143 -1.68 -27.94 -3.50
C THR A 143 -1.72 -27.86 -1.98
N ARG A 144 -0.80 -28.56 -1.30
CA ARG A 144 -0.64 -28.52 0.15
C ARG A 144 0.01 -27.23 0.64
N LYS A 145 0.66 -26.47 -0.25
CA LYS A 145 1.35 -25.22 0.08
C LYS A 145 0.49 -24.04 -0.35
N ARG A 146 0.08 -23.24 0.63
CA ARG A 146 -0.74 -22.04 0.41
C ARG A 146 0.06 -20.95 -0.31
N ALA A 147 -0.67 -20.10 -1.01
CA ALA A 147 -0.10 -18.89 -1.58
C ALA A 147 0.40 -17.97 -0.45
N GLN A 148 1.55 -17.34 -0.68
CA GLN A 148 2.23 -16.49 0.30
C GLN A 148 2.62 -15.18 -0.36
N VAL A 149 2.53 -14.10 0.42
CA VAL A 149 3.12 -12.82 0.00
C VAL A 149 4.60 -12.86 0.24
N THR A 150 5.34 -12.82 -0.85
CA THR A 150 6.80 -12.86 -0.84
C THR A 150 7.40 -11.47 -0.73
N ASP A 151 6.65 -10.45 -1.17
CA ASP A 151 7.14 -9.08 -1.18
C ASP A 151 5.99 -8.11 -0.94
N LEU A 152 6.16 -7.21 0.02
CA LEU A 152 5.25 -6.09 0.24
C LEU A 152 6.12 -4.88 0.54
N GLN A 153 6.12 -3.94 -0.39
CA GLN A 153 6.95 -2.75 -0.29
C GLN A 153 6.14 -1.52 -0.61
N PHE A 154 6.41 -0.46 0.15
CA PHE A 154 5.80 0.84 -0.06
C PHE A 154 6.86 1.88 -0.36
N ASP A 155 6.57 2.72 -1.35
CA ASP A 155 7.35 3.89 -1.72
C ASP A 155 6.43 5.11 -1.66
N MET A 156 6.91 6.19 -1.05
CA MET A 156 6.16 7.42 -0.92
C MET A 156 6.99 8.57 -1.48
N GLY A 157 6.41 9.30 -2.42
CA GLY A 157 7.00 10.46 -3.05
C GLY A 157 7.28 11.62 -2.10
N ASN A 158 7.61 12.77 -2.68
CA ASN A 158 7.88 13.96 -1.87
C ASN A 158 6.61 14.43 -1.14
N ILE A 159 6.79 14.94 0.08
CA ILE A 159 5.74 15.55 0.89
C ILE A 159 5.98 17.04 0.92
N GLN A 160 5.05 17.80 0.36
CA GLN A 160 5.04 19.25 0.47
C GLN A 160 4.15 19.63 1.64
N VAL A 161 4.65 20.50 2.51
CA VAL A 161 3.97 20.89 3.74
C VAL A 161 3.88 22.41 3.81
N ARG A 162 2.71 22.90 4.21
CA ARG A 162 2.45 24.28 4.55
C ARG A 162 1.90 24.32 5.97
N CYS A 163 2.56 25.07 6.84
CA CYS A 163 2.15 25.26 8.22
C CYS A 163 1.75 26.71 8.43
N ASP A 164 0.60 26.91 9.06
CA ASP A 164 0.12 28.21 9.52
C ASP A 164 -0.02 28.17 11.06
N GLY A 165 0.05 29.33 11.72
CA GLY A 165 -0.24 29.47 13.16
C GLY A 165 0.95 29.56 14.11
N ALA A 166 2.20 29.48 13.63
CA ALA A 166 3.39 29.55 14.49
C ALA A 166 3.79 30.98 14.93
N GLY A 167 3.23 32.03 14.31
CA GLY A 167 3.67 33.42 14.51
C GLY A 167 5.07 33.69 13.94
N THR A 168 5.72 34.77 14.36
CA THR A 168 7.05 35.22 13.89
C THR A 168 8.24 34.50 14.53
N LEU A 169 8.00 33.39 15.25
CA LEU A 169 9.07 32.64 15.92
C LEU A 169 9.78 31.71 14.93
N ASP A 170 10.82 32.24 14.30
CA ASP A 170 11.58 31.60 13.22
C ASP A 170 12.08 30.19 13.60
N TYR A 171 12.55 30.01 14.84
CA TYR A 171 13.03 28.72 15.34
C TYR A 171 11.95 27.63 15.43
N ILE A 172 10.68 27.99 15.73
CA ILE A 172 9.57 27.02 15.77
C ILE A 172 9.25 26.61 14.34
N MET A 173 9.23 27.58 13.42
CA MET A 173 8.97 27.29 12.00
C MET A 173 10.06 26.40 11.41
N GLU A 174 11.34 26.70 11.65
CA GLU A 174 12.46 25.86 11.23
C GLU A 174 12.33 24.42 11.77
N PHE A 175 11.97 24.28 13.04
CA PHE A 175 11.74 22.96 13.64
C PHE A 175 10.56 22.23 12.99
N LEU A 176 9.42 22.91 12.79
CA LEU A 176 8.21 22.33 12.21
C LEU A 176 8.42 21.85 10.77
N VAL A 177 9.09 22.64 9.93
CA VAL A 177 9.34 22.26 8.52
C VAL A 177 10.27 21.05 8.40
N ASN A 178 11.09 20.78 9.41
CA ASN A 178 11.97 19.61 9.46
C ASN A 178 11.28 18.38 10.07
N VAL A 179 10.41 18.57 11.06
CA VAL A 179 9.79 17.47 11.81
C VAL A 179 8.48 17.00 11.19
N ILE A 180 7.57 17.91 10.84
CA ILE A 180 6.22 17.57 10.35
C ILE A 180 6.26 16.64 9.12
N PRO A 181 7.07 16.88 8.06
CA PRO A 181 7.09 16.00 6.91
C PRO A 181 7.47 14.55 7.27
N ASN A 182 8.42 14.40 8.20
CA ASN A 182 8.84 13.08 8.68
C ASN A 182 7.74 12.40 9.50
N LEU A 183 7.09 13.15 10.39
CA LEU A 183 5.95 12.65 11.15
C LEU A 183 4.79 12.21 10.25
N LEU A 184 4.41 13.04 9.28
CA LEU A 184 3.38 12.70 8.30
C LEU A 184 3.74 11.46 7.49
N ARG A 185 5.01 11.33 7.08
CA ARG A 185 5.49 10.13 6.37
C ARG A 185 5.25 8.87 7.19
N TYR A 186 5.64 8.87 8.46
CA TYR A 186 5.43 7.72 9.35
C TYR A 186 3.94 7.45 9.56
N GLN A 187 3.16 8.48 9.91
CA GLN A 187 1.74 8.36 10.19
C GLN A 187 0.95 7.79 9.00
N ILE A 188 1.23 8.29 7.79
CA ILE A 188 0.59 7.81 6.56
C ILE A 188 1.05 6.39 6.21
N MET A 189 2.36 6.11 6.33
CA MET A 189 2.89 4.80 5.99
C MET A 189 2.33 3.72 6.92
N ASP A 190 2.33 3.96 8.23
CA ASP A 190 1.78 3.03 9.23
C ASP A 190 0.28 2.81 9.02
N ALA A 191 -0.46 3.87 8.67
CA ALA A 191 -1.89 3.78 8.39
C ALA A 191 -2.23 2.97 7.13
N ILE A 192 -1.32 2.89 6.16
CA ILE A 192 -1.52 2.15 4.90
C ILE A 192 -0.95 0.72 5.00
N GLU A 193 0.24 0.59 5.58
CA GLU A 193 0.98 -0.66 5.66
C GLU A 193 0.27 -1.67 6.56
N ASN A 194 -0.22 -1.24 7.73
CA ASN A 194 -0.84 -2.14 8.70
C ASN A 194 -2.12 -2.81 8.15
N PRO A 195 -3.11 -2.08 7.59
CA PRO A 195 -4.30 -2.69 7.02
C PRO A 195 -3.99 -3.59 5.82
N ILE A 196 -3.00 -3.23 5.00
CA ILE A 196 -2.62 -4.05 3.85
C ILE A 196 -1.97 -5.33 4.33
N LYS A 197 -1.00 -5.28 5.25
CA LYS A 197 -0.38 -6.48 5.84
C LYS A 197 -1.42 -7.41 6.44
N GLN A 198 -2.36 -6.88 7.23
CA GLN A 198 -3.41 -7.69 7.86
C GLN A 198 -4.35 -8.31 6.82
N ARG A 199 -4.89 -7.53 5.89
CA ARG A 199 -5.82 -8.04 4.86
C ARG A 199 -5.17 -9.02 3.92
N VAL A 200 -3.92 -8.77 3.56
CA VAL A 200 -3.11 -9.71 2.80
C VAL A 200 -2.99 -11.01 3.59
N GLN A 201 -2.52 -10.96 4.83
CA GLN A 201 -2.35 -12.16 5.65
C GLN A 201 -3.68 -12.93 5.85
N GLU A 202 -4.78 -12.22 6.09
CA GLU A 202 -6.12 -12.80 6.27
C GLU A 202 -6.64 -13.45 4.98
N LYS A 203 -6.55 -12.77 3.83
CA LYS A 203 -7.03 -13.31 2.55
C LYS A 203 -6.20 -14.50 2.10
N PHE A 204 -4.88 -14.50 2.32
CA PHE A 204 -4.04 -15.67 2.02
C PHE A 204 -4.26 -16.83 3.00
N ASN A 205 -4.60 -16.55 4.26
CA ASN A 205 -5.00 -17.60 5.22
C ASN A 205 -6.38 -18.20 4.88
N ALA A 206 -7.28 -17.43 4.26
CA ALA A 206 -8.65 -17.82 3.93
C ALA A 206 -8.80 -18.51 2.57
N ILE A 207 -7.82 -18.39 1.66
CA ILE A 207 -7.88 -19.09 0.36
C ILE A 207 -7.44 -20.54 0.57
N ASP A 208 -8.42 -21.44 0.58
CA ASP A 208 -8.18 -22.87 0.43
C ASP A 208 -7.90 -23.17 -1.05
N VAL A 209 -6.64 -22.99 -1.44
CA VAL A 209 -6.12 -23.17 -2.81
C VAL A 209 -6.60 -24.48 -3.42
N GLU A 210 -6.72 -25.52 -2.61
CA GLU A 210 -7.14 -26.85 -3.03
C GLU A 210 -8.62 -26.90 -3.43
N GLN A 211 -9.50 -26.14 -2.77
CA GLN A 211 -10.91 -26.01 -3.15
C GLN A 211 -11.07 -25.17 -4.42
N VAL A 212 -10.29 -24.10 -4.58
CA VAL A 212 -10.31 -23.28 -5.81
C VAL A 212 -9.82 -24.09 -7.00
N ILE A 213 -8.74 -24.87 -6.85
CA ILE A 213 -8.23 -25.73 -7.92
C ILE A 213 -9.20 -26.87 -8.22
N LYS A 214 -9.82 -27.51 -7.21
CA LYS A 214 -10.86 -28.54 -7.43
C LYS A 214 -12.08 -27.99 -8.16
N LEU A 215 -12.60 -26.84 -7.74
CA LEU A 215 -13.74 -26.19 -8.40
C LEU A 215 -13.42 -25.81 -9.84
N MET A 216 -12.21 -25.33 -10.10
CA MET A 216 -11.77 -25.00 -11.46
C MET A 216 -11.50 -26.24 -12.29
N ALA A 217 -10.95 -27.32 -11.73
CA ALA A 217 -10.75 -28.60 -12.41
C ALA A 217 -12.08 -29.28 -12.76
N GLU A 218 -13.03 -29.34 -11.82
CA GLU A 218 -14.38 -29.87 -12.04
C GLU A 218 -15.16 -29.03 -13.07
N LYS A 219 -14.98 -27.71 -13.09
CA LYS A 219 -15.58 -26.84 -14.12
C LYS A 219 -14.93 -27.01 -15.48
N TYR A 220 -13.61 -27.16 -15.54
CA TYR A 220 -12.89 -27.40 -16.80
C TYR A 220 -13.24 -28.75 -17.42
N GLU A 221 -13.44 -29.80 -16.59
CA GLU A 221 -13.96 -31.10 -17.03
C GLU A 221 -15.40 -31.02 -17.54
N LYS A 222 -16.21 -30.06 -17.08
CA LYS A 222 -17.62 -29.89 -17.48
C LYS A 222 -17.82 -28.97 -18.70
N GLU A 223 -17.02 -27.92 -18.86
CA GLU A 223 -17.28 -26.85 -19.85
C GLU A 223 -16.20 -26.71 -20.94
N GLY A 224 -15.04 -27.37 -20.80
CA GLY A 224 -13.94 -27.23 -21.76
C GLY A 224 -13.33 -25.82 -21.81
N SER A 225 -12.63 -25.48 -22.89
CA SER A 225 -11.80 -24.27 -23.00
C SER A 225 -12.56 -22.93 -23.10
N ASP A 226 -13.88 -22.94 -23.10
CA ASP A 226 -14.72 -21.74 -23.30
C ASP A 226 -15.16 -21.15 -21.94
N PHE A 227 -14.19 -20.85 -21.08
CA PHE A 227 -14.46 -20.36 -19.73
C PHE A 227 -14.37 -18.83 -19.64
N THR A 228 -15.42 -18.20 -19.09
CA THR A 228 -15.40 -16.81 -18.63
C THR A 228 -15.34 -16.76 -17.10
N PHE A 229 -14.31 -16.12 -16.57
CA PHE A 229 -14.10 -15.97 -15.12
C PHE A 229 -15.16 -15.03 -14.51
N ASP A 230 -16.06 -15.56 -13.67
CA ASP A 230 -16.97 -14.77 -12.85
C ASP A 230 -16.36 -14.51 -11.45
N PRO A 231 -15.98 -13.27 -11.13
CA PRO A 231 -15.38 -12.90 -9.84
C PRO A 231 -16.28 -13.19 -8.63
N LYS A 232 -17.60 -13.36 -8.82
CA LYS A 232 -18.56 -13.61 -7.73
C LYS A 232 -18.36 -14.95 -7.02
N LEU A 233 -17.69 -15.91 -7.65
CA LEU A 233 -17.42 -17.23 -7.06
C LEU A 233 -16.38 -17.22 -5.93
N LEU A 234 -15.63 -16.13 -5.77
CA LEU A 234 -14.58 -16.01 -4.74
C LEU A 234 -15.09 -15.43 -3.42
N GLY A 235 -16.40 -15.16 -3.28
CA GLY A 235 -16.96 -14.58 -2.05
C GLY A 235 -16.36 -13.20 -1.72
N ILE A 236 -16.00 -12.44 -2.74
CA ILE A 236 -15.52 -11.05 -2.68
C ILE A 236 -16.51 -10.12 -3.36
#